data_AF-A0A8I2YMJ5-F1
#
_entry.id   AF-A0A8I2YMJ5-F1
#
_cell.length_a   1.000
_cell.length_b   1.000
_cell.length_c   1.000
_cell.angle_alpha   90.00
_cell.angle_beta   90.00
_cell.angle_gamma   90.00
#
_symmetry.space_group_name_H-M   'P 1'
#
loop_
_entity.id
_entity.type
_entity.pdbx_description
1 polymer ?
#
loop_
_entity_poly.entity_id
_entity_poly.type
_entity_poly.pdbx_seq_one_letter_code
_entity_poly.pdbx_strand_id
1 'polypeptide(L)'
;MLRNPETPKFTHIFVDEHHDQLDSPRDQQKGWKTLAEWASTMDMSIILLSGMVPPCLERPLMKPYRLLHTDTAFIRLSMNRPEIGLHTIYLDPSASRAALAHLVYTLHSRLKVDERMLVLFPSCVEAEAFAVKASCTVFHSRLPSSGNMKVYNLDLWDWGEIKLMACTSAFATGVDRPNIRFIVNYNPTYSLTMVAQMAGHAGWDRSESHVFFTSSCNAHIKGGLQPGLRAR
;
A
#
# COMPACT_ATOMS: atom_id res chain seq x y z
N MET A 1 18.79 -35.08 29.99
CA MET A 1 19.47 -33.80 29.68
C MET A 1 18.72 -32.68 30.38
N LEU A 2 19.35 -32.11 31.41
CA LEU A 2 18.82 -30.99 32.20
C LEU A 2 18.74 -29.76 31.30
N ARG A 3 17.52 -29.27 31.02
CA ARG A 3 17.30 -28.04 30.26
C ARG A 3 17.53 -26.85 31.20
N ASN A 4 18.40 -25.93 30.81
CA ASN A 4 18.68 -24.70 31.53
C ASN A 4 17.44 -23.76 31.45
N PRO A 5 16.80 -23.38 32.56
CA PRO A 5 15.58 -22.57 32.58
C PRO A 5 15.80 -21.07 32.26
N GLU A 6 17.04 -20.60 32.13
CA GLU A 6 17.34 -19.16 31.99
C GLU A 6 17.58 -18.66 30.55
N THR A 7 17.56 -19.54 29.56
CA THR A 7 17.64 -19.12 28.15
C THR A 7 16.26 -18.66 27.64
N PRO A 8 16.11 -17.44 27.10
CA PRO A 8 14.84 -17.01 26.51
C PRO A 8 14.43 -18.01 25.41
N LYS A 9 13.26 -18.62 25.59
CA LYS A 9 12.71 -19.61 24.67
C LYS A 9 11.89 -18.88 23.61
N PHE A 10 12.50 -18.63 22.46
CA PHE A 10 11.78 -18.17 21.27
C PHE A 10 10.83 -19.27 20.80
N THR A 11 9.58 -18.92 20.56
CA THR A 11 8.50 -19.87 20.22
C THR A 11 7.84 -19.56 18.88
N HIS A 12 7.94 -18.32 18.41
CA HIS A 12 7.24 -17.84 17.23
C HIS A 12 8.14 -16.94 16.38
N ILE A 13 7.96 -17.01 15.07
CA ILE A 13 8.55 -16.12 14.07
C ILE A 13 7.39 -15.42 13.36
N PHE A 14 7.37 -14.09 13.43
CA PHE A 14 6.41 -13.27 12.69
C PHE A 14 7.12 -12.69 11.47
N VAL A 15 6.53 -12.90 10.30
CA VAL A 15 7.03 -12.34 9.04
C VAL A 15 5.96 -11.38 8.53
N ASP A 16 6.20 -10.09 8.71
CA ASP A 16 5.32 -9.04 8.23
C ASP A 16 5.59 -8.71 6.75
N GLU A 17 4.59 -8.13 6.09
CA GLU A 17 4.61 -7.79 4.66
C GLU A 17 5.09 -8.95 3.76
N HIS A 18 4.68 -10.17 4.09
CA HIS A 18 5.20 -11.39 3.48
C HIS A 18 4.98 -11.45 1.95
N HIS A 19 3.97 -10.75 1.42
CA HIS A 19 3.72 -10.67 -0.02
C HIS A 19 4.81 -9.89 -0.79
N ASP A 20 5.60 -9.05 -0.12
CA ASP A 20 6.66 -8.26 -0.75
C ASP A 20 7.67 -9.14 -1.50
N GLN A 21 7.85 -10.40 -1.09
CA GLN A 21 8.74 -11.32 -1.79
C GLN A 21 8.35 -11.56 -3.27
N LEU A 22 7.09 -11.32 -3.65
CA LEU A 22 6.60 -11.48 -5.02
C LEU A 22 7.01 -10.31 -5.91
N ASP A 23 6.93 -9.09 -5.37
CA ASP A 23 7.16 -7.84 -6.09
C ASP A 23 8.57 -7.25 -5.82
N SER A 24 9.32 -7.86 -4.90
CA SER A 24 10.69 -7.48 -4.54
C SER A 24 11.66 -7.56 -5.72
N PRO A 25 12.60 -6.61 -5.86
CA PRO A 25 13.78 -6.74 -6.71
C PRO A 25 14.55 -8.05 -6.49
N ARG A 26 15.26 -8.54 -7.52
CA ARG A 26 15.92 -9.87 -7.49
C ARG A 26 16.92 -10.05 -6.35
N ASP A 27 17.60 -8.99 -5.95
CA ASP A 27 18.52 -8.93 -4.83
C ASP A 27 17.78 -9.11 -3.49
N GLN A 28 16.63 -8.47 -3.31
CA GLN A 28 15.78 -8.64 -2.12
C GLN A 28 15.11 -10.02 -2.07
N GLN A 29 14.73 -10.59 -3.22
CA GLN A 29 14.21 -11.96 -3.30
C GLN A 29 15.18 -13.01 -2.74
N LYS A 30 16.50 -12.78 -2.85
CA LYS A 30 17.50 -13.67 -2.22
C LYS A 30 17.41 -13.59 -0.70
N GLY A 31 17.26 -12.39 -0.14
CA GLY A 31 17.08 -12.18 1.29
C GLY A 31 15.86 -12.92 1.84
N TRP A 32 14.73 -12.82 1.14
CA TRP A 32 13.51 -13.55 1.48
C TRP A 32 13.70 -15.08 1.49
N LYS A 33 14.42 -15.62 0.50
CA LYS A 33 14.73 -17.06 0.46
C LYS A 33 15.61 -17.49 1.62
N THR A 34 16.68 -16.74 1.91
CA THR A 34 17.56 -17.01 3.05
C THR A 34 16.79 -16.98 4.37
N LEU A 35 15.91 -16.00 4.56
CA LEU A 35 15.04 -15.90 5.74
C LEU A 35 14.14 -17.13 5.87
N ALA A 36 13.47 -17.53 4.78
CA ALA A 36 12.55 -18.66 4.78
C ALA A 36 13.27 -19.98 5.05
N GLU A 37 14.45 -20.19 4.45
CA GLU A 37 15.29 -21.35 4.69
C GLU A 37 15.70 -21.43 6.16
N TRP A 38 16.21 -20.33 6.73
CA TRP A 38 16.56 -20.24 8.14
C TRP A 38 15.36 -20.53 9.05
N ALA A 39 14.24 -19.85 8.82
CA ALA A 39 13.02 -20.03 9.61
C ALA A 39 12.51 -21.47 9.57
N SER A 40 12.61 -22.14 8.41
CA SER A 40 12.17 -23.53 8.24
C SER A 40 13.00 -24.56 9.02
N THR A 41 14.18 -24.18 9.53
CA THR A 41 15.02 -25.07 10.37
C THR A 41 14.78 -24.89 11.87
N MET A 42 13.98 -23.89 12.25
CA MET A 42 13.67 -23.61 13.65
C MET A 42 12.48 -24.45 14.14
N ASP A 43 12.58 -24.97 15.35
CA ASP A 43 11.47 -25.61 16.08
C ASP A 43 10.55 -24.53 16.70
N MET A 44 9.95 -23.71 15.83
CA MET A 44 9.11 -22.55 16.18
C MET A 44 7.91 -22.46 15.25
N SER A 45 6.81 -21.88 15.73
CA SER A 45 5.66 -21.56 14.89
C SER A 45 5.96 -20.36 13.99
N ILE A 46 5.70 -20.48 12.69
CA ILE A 46 5.91 -19.40 11.72
C ILE A 46 4.55 -18.78 11.39
N ILE A 47 4.44 -17.46 11.56
CA ILE A 47 3.23 -16.68 11.29
C ILE A 47 3.56 -15.72 10.16
N LEU A 48 2.93 -15.94 9.01
CA LEU A 48 3.10 -15.14 7.80
C LEU A 48 1.95 -14.12 7.71
N LEU A 49 2.27 -12.84 7.88
CA LEU A 49 1.32 -11.74 7.83
C LEU A 49 1.39 -11.07 6.47
N SER A 50 0.23 -10.76 5.91
CA SER A 50 0.16 -10.16 4.58
C SER A 50 -1.16 -9.43 4.39
N GLY A 51 -1.13 -8.29 3.69
CA GLY A 51 -2.34 -7.54 3.32
C GLY A 51 -3.18 -8.26 2.27
N MET A 52 -2.92 -8.01 0.99
CA MET A 52 -3.69 -8.58 -0.11
C MET A 52 -2.89 -9.65 -0.87
N VAL A 53 -3.25 -10.91 -0.67
CA VAL A 53 -2.70 -12.06 -1.41
C VAL A 53 -3.83 -12.77 -2.15
N PRO A 54 -3.79 -12.87 -3.49
CA PRO A 54 -4.68 -13.76 -4.24
C PRO A 54 -4.52 -15.22 -3.78
N PRO A 55 -5.60 -16.02 -3.65
CA PRO A 55 -5.50 -17.42 -3.20
C PRO A 55 -4.52 -18.28 -4.01
N CYS A 56 -4.38 -18.01 -5.31
CA CYS A 56 -3.43 -18.70 -6.17
C CYS A 56 -1.95 -18.46 -5.81
N LEU A 57 -1.63 -17.39 -5.08
CA LEU A 57 -0.27 -17.02 -4.67
C LEU A 57 0.10 -17.49 -3.26
N GLU A 58 -0.86 -18.00 -2.47
CA GLU A 58 -0.60 -18.52 -1.12
C GLU A 58 0.42 -19.68 -1.12
N ARG A 59 0.23 -20.67 -1.99
CA ARG A 59 1.15 -21.83 -2.09
C ARG A 59 2.57 -21.41 -2.51
N PRO A 60 2.76 -20.60 -3.57
CA PRO A 60 4.07 -20.05 -3.92
C PRO A 60 4.76 -19.34 -2.75
N LEU A 61 4.02 -18.55 -1.97
CA LEU A 61 4.54 -17.79 -0.82
C LEU A 61 4.97 -18.69 0.35
N MET A 62 4.27 -19.79 0.59
CA MET A 62 4.57 -20.70 1.70
C MET A 62 5.70 -21.68 1.40
N LYS A 63 5.87 -22.05 0.13
CA LYS A 63 6.81 -23.10 -0.30
C LYS A 63 8.24 -22.89 0.22
N PRO A 64 8.82 -21.67 0.23
CA PRO A 64 10.16 -21.43 0.78
C PRO A 64 10.30 -21.79 2.26
N TYR A 65 9.22 -21.66 3.04
CA TYR A 65 9.18 -21.97 4.47
C TYR A 65 8.92 -23.45 4.76
N ARG A 66 8.72 -24.27 3.72
CA ARG A 66 8.37 -25.71 3.82
C ARG A 66 7.06 -25.99 4.57
N LEU A 67 6.19 -24.99 4.65
CA LEU A 67 4.86 -25.11 5.22
C LEU A 67 3.94 -25.86 4.23
N LEU A 68 3.16 -26.81 4.73
CA LEU A 68 2.18 -27.55 3.94
C LEU A 68 0.79 -26.95 4.15
N HIS A 69 -0.07 -27.03 3.15
CA HIS A 69 -1.44 -26.54 3.32
C HIS A 69 -2.23 -27.35 4.38
N THR A 70 -1.81 -28.59 4.65
CA THR A 70 -2.43 -29.49 5.63
C THR A 70 -2.05 -29.20 7.07
N ASP A 71 -0.93 -28.53 7.31
CA ASP A 71 -0.42 -28.19 8.65
C ASP A 71 -0.42 -26.67 8.93
N THR A 72 -0.93 -25.88 7.98
CA THR A 72 -1.00 -24.41 8.09
C THR A 72 -2.45 -23.95 8.25
N ALA A 73 -2.69 -23.16 9.29
CA ALA A 73 -3.97 -22.47 9.46
C ALA A 73 -4.02 -21.21 8.57
N PHE A 74 -5.12 -21.03 7.82
CA PHE A 74 -5.35 -19.85 7.00
C PHE A 74 -6.43 -18.98 7.64
N ILE A 75 -6.06 -17.76 8.01
CA ILE A 75 -7.00 -16.74 8.48
C ILE A 75 -7.08 -15.67 7.40
N ARG A 76 -8.23 -15.60 6.72
CA ARG A 76 -8.49 -14.62 5.66
C ARG A 76 -9.70 -13.78 6.04
N LEU A 77 -9.48 -12.48 6.18
CA LEU A 77 -10.54 -11.51 6.41
C LEU A 77 -11.16 -11.06 5.08
N SER A 78 -12.43 -10.65 5.14
CA SER A 78 -13.10 -10.06 3.99
C SER A 78 -12.47 -8.71 3.64
N MET A 79 -12.27 -8.47 2.34
CA MET A 79 -11.81 -7.19 1.81
C MET A 79 -12.98 -6.22 1.57
N ASN A 80 -14.21 -6.63 1.88
CA ASN A 80 -15.38 -5.79 1.66
C ASN A 80 -15.37 -4.60 2.62
N ARG A 81 -15.36 -3.40 2.04
CA ARG A 81 -15.40 -2.10 2.71
C ARG A 81 -16.52 -1.27 2.07
N PRO A 82 -17.80 -1.57 2.36
CA PRO A 82 -18.93 -0.91 1.71
C PRO A 82 -18.98 0.61 1.95
N GLU A 83 -18.30 1.09 2.99
CA GLU A 83 -18.11 2.51 3.29
C GLU A 83 -17.15 3.22 2.33
N ILE A 84 -16.40 2.48 1.50
CA ILE A 84 -15.46 3.05 0.52
C ILE A 84 -16.07 3.05 -0.87
N GLY A 85 -16.40 4.24 -1.38
CA GLY A 85 -16.81 4.43 -2.76
C GLY A 85 -15.62 4.40 -3.72
N LEU A 86 -15.65 3.53 -4.74
CA LEU A 86 -14.64 3.46 -5.80
C LEU A 86 -15.15 4.16 -7.07
N HIS A 87 -14.38 5.11 -7.60
CA HIS A 87 -14.78 5.97 -8.72
C HIS A 87 -13.70 6.00 -9.80
N THR A 88 -14.08 5.95 -11.07
CA THR A 88 -13.15 6.12 -12.20
C THR A 88 -13.52 7.38 -12.97
N ILE A 89 -12.55 8.26 -13.21
CA ILE A 89 -12.72 9.54 -13.88
C ILE A 89 -11.74 9.62 -15.05
N TYR A 90 -12.26 9.83 -16.26
CA TYR A 90 -11.43 10.15 -17.41
C TYR A 90 -11.10 11.65 -17.42
N LEU A 91 -9.82 11.98 -17.53
CA LEU A 91 -9.35 13.36 -17.66
C LEU A 91 -8.96 13.61 -19.11
N ASP A 92 -9.37 14.75 -19.66
CA ASP A 92 -8.92 15.17 -20.98
C ASP A 92 -7.38 15.20 -21.01
N PRO A 93 -6.70 14.46 -21.92
CA PRO A 93 -5.25 14.44 -22.00
C PRO A 93 -4.62 15.84 -22.14
N SER A 94 -5.27 16.73 -22.89
CA SER A 94 -4.79 18.09 -23.16
C SER A 94 -4.86 19.02 -21.94
N ALA A 95 -5.76 18.73 -21.00
CA ALA A 95 -6.02 19.53 -19.81
C ALA A 95 -5.86 18.75 -18.49
N SER A 96 -5.24 17.57 -18.53
CA SER A 96 -5.21 16.59 -17.44
C SER A 96 -4.77 17.16 -16.10
N ARG A 97 -3.70 17.96 -16.08
CA ARG A 97 -3.21 18.62 -14.85
C ARG A 97 -4.17 19.66 -14.29
N ALA A 98 -4.85 20.41 -15.15
CA ALA A 98 -5.85 21.40 -14.73
C ALA A 98 -7.11 20.71 -14.20
N ALA A 99 -7.56 19.64 -14.88
CA ALA A 99 -8.68 18.83 -14.45
C ALA A 99 -8.40 18.12 -13.11
N LEU A 100 -7.20 17.56 -12.93
CA LEU A 100 -6.76 17.00 -11.64
C LEU A 100 -6.79 18.07 -10.54
N ALA A 101 -6.21 19.25 -10.78
CA ALA A 101 -6.20 20.32 -9.79
C ALA A 101 -7.62 20.75 -9.40
N HIS A 102 -8.54 20.84 -10.38
CA HIS A 102 -9.94 21.16 -10.12
C HIS A 102 -10.65 20.08 -9.30
N LEU A 103 -10.44 18.80 -9.63
CA LEU A 103 -10.97 17.68 -8.86
C LEU A 103 -10.45 17.72 -7.42
N VAL A 104 -9.14 17.85 -7.23
CA VAL A 104 -8.52 17.88 -5.90
C VAL A 104 -9.01 19.07 -5.09
N TYR A 105 -9.09 20.26 -5.69
CA TYR A 105 -9.64 21.44 -5.01
C TYR A 105 -11.09 21.24 -4.57
N THR A 106 -11.92 20.66 -5.45
CA THR A 106 -13.34 20.39 -5.18
C THR A 106 -13.55 19.37 -4.08
N LEU A 107 -12.67 18.36 -3.97
CA LEU A 107 -12.72 17.37 -2.90
C LEU A 107 -12.17 17.94 -1.60
N HIS A 108 -11.05 18.68 -1.67
CA HIS A 108 -10.41 19.30 -0.51
C HIS A 108 -11.34 20.28 0.20
N SER A 109 -12.15 21.06 -0.54
CA SER A 109 -13.12 21.99 0.05
C SER A 109 -14.25 21.31 0.86
N ARG A 110 -14.42 19.99 0.72
CA ARG A 110 -15.39 19.19 1.48
C ARG A 110 -14.82 18.58 2.76
N LEU A 111 -13.50 18.65 2.98
CA LEU A 111 -12.85 18.04 4.14
C LEU A 111 -13.16 18.81 5.43
N LYS A 112 -13.59 18.08 6.47
CA LYS A 112 -13.64 18.58 7.85
C LYS A 112 -12.24 18.80 8.42
N VAL A 113 -12.16 19.37 9.61
CA VAL A 113 -10.88 19.76 10.25
C VAL A 113 -9.98 18.56 10.51
N ASP A 114 -10.57 17.45 10.93
CA ASP A 114 -9.92 16.19 11.30
C ASP A 114 -9.74 15.22 10.12
N GLU A 115 -10.24 15.58 8.94
CA GLU A 115 -10.21 14.73 7.75
C GLU A 115 -8.99 15.02 6.88
N ARG A 116 -8.51 13.98 6.18
CA ARG A 116 -7.32 14.04 5.34
C ARG A 116 -7.58 13.56 3.91
N MET A 117 -6.72 14.02 3.01
CA MET A 117 -6.74 13.64 1.60
C MET A 117 -5.34 13.33 1.08
N LEU A 118 -5.27 12.32 0.22
CA LEU A 118 -4.08 11.90 -0.50
C LEU A 118 -4.27 12.05 -2.01
N VAL A 119 -3.19 12.42 -2.70
CA VAL A 119 -3.10 12.35 -4.16
C VAL A 119 -1.86 11.54 -4.52
N LEU A 120 -2.07 10.37 -5.12
CA LEU A 120 -1.00 9.45 -5.49
C LEU A 120 -0.52 9.73 -6.91
N PHE A 121 0.80 9.81 -7.06
CA PHE A 121 1.48 10.01 -8.34
C PHE A 121 2.45 8.86 -8.62
N PRO A 122 2.58 8.42 -9.88
CA PRO A 122 3.54 7.39 -10.28
C PRO A 122 5.00 7.86 -10.18
N SER A 123 5.23 9.17 -10.18
CA SER A 123 6.56 9.80 -10.20
C SER A 123 6.75 10.76 -9.01
N CYS A 124 7.91 10.69 -8.35
CA CYS A 124 8.29 11.67 -7.32
C CYS A 124 8.31 13.10 -7.89
N VAL A 125 8.76 13.26 -9.15
CA VAL A 125 8.83 14.58 -9.79
C VAL A 125 7.44 15.18 -9.98
N GLU A 126 6.44 14.35 -10.32
CA GLU A 126 5.06 14.82 -10.46
C GLU A 126 4.42 15.12 -9.11
N ALA A 127 4.71 14.30 -8.08
CA ALA A 127 4.27 14.56 -6.72
C ALA A 127 4.82 15.89 -6.18
N GLU A 128 6.12 16.15 -6.34
CA GLU A 128 6.78 17.39 -5.94
C GLU A 128 6.22 18.60 -6.71
N ALA A 129 6.11 18.49 -8.04
CA ALA A 129 5.58 19.58 -8.87
C ALA A 129 4.12 19.92 -8.50
N PHE A 130 3.30 18.91 -8.21
CA PHE A 130 1.95 19.12 -7.72
C PHE A 130 1.94 19.76 -6.33
N ALA A 131 2.77 19.28 -5.41
CA ALA A 131 2.83 19.79 -4.04
C ALA A 131 3.19 21.28 -3.99
N VAL A 132 4.16 21.72 -4.80
CA VAL A 132 4.51 23.14 -4.94
C VAL A 132 3.31 23.95 -5.44
N LYS A 133 2.64 23.47 -6.50
CA LYS A 133 1.52 24.18 -7.12
C LYS A 133 0.27 24.23 -6.24
N ALA A 134 -0.01 23.16 -5.51
CA ALA A 134 -1.16 23.04 -4.61
C ALA A 134 -0.86 23.54 -3.18
N SER A 135 0.38 23.96 -2.91
CA SER A 135 0.86 24.35 -1.59
C SER A 135 0.52 23.31 -0.51
N CYS A 136 0.85 22.05 -0.80
CA CYS A 136 0.55 20.91 0.06
C CYS A 136 1.81 20.13 0.44
N THR A 137 1.69 19.17 1.38
CA THR A 137 2.82 18.35 1.79
C THR A 137 3.14 17.28 0.74
N VAL A 138 4.38 16.78 0.74
CA VAL A 138 4.82 15.73 -0.19
C VAL A 138 5.45 14.56 0.58
N PHE A 139 5.20 13.33 0.12
CA PHE A 139 5.79 12.11 0.68
C PHE A 139 6.22 11.11 -0.39
N HIS A 140 7.54 10.86 -0.50
CA HIS A 140 8.08 9.79 -1.35
C HIS A 140 9.46 9.32 -0.85
N SER A 141 9.90 8.16 -1.36
CA SER A 141 11.17 7.52 -0.95
C SER A 141 12.40 8.41 -1.10
N ARG A 142 12.44 9.26 -2.14
CA ARG A 142 13.58 10.15 -2.46
C ARG A 142 13.71 11.43 -1.60
N LEU A 143 12.76 11.72 -0.72
CA LEU A 143 12.92 12.88 0.17
C LEU A 143 14.16 12.69 1.05
N PRO A 144 14.99 13.75 1.26
CA PRO A 144 16.19 13.65 2.07
C PRO A 144 15.86 13.14 3.48
N SER A 145 16.55 12.09 3.90
CA SER A 145 16.48 11.62 5.30
C SER A 145 17.18 12.61 6.23
N SER A 146 18.20 13.32 5.74
CA SER A 146 18.85 14.42 6.43
C SER A 146 17.89 15.61 6.54
N GLY A 147 17.58 16.04 7.77
CA GLY A 147 16.72 17.20 8.03
C GLY A 147 15.26 16.89 8.32
N ASN A 148 14.89 15.62 8.55
CA ASN A 148 13.55 15.20 9.00
C ASN A 148 12.39 15.66 8.11
N MET A 149 12.62 16.00 6.84
CA MET A 149 11.58 16.55 5.96
C MET A 149 10.38 15.61 5.76
N LYS A 150 10.63 14.28 5.68
CA LYS A 150 9.56 13.28 5.65
C LYS A 150 8.69 13.35 6.91
N VAL A 151 9.32 13.39 8.08
CA VAL A 151 8.64 13.45 9.38
C VAL A 151 7.88 14.76 9.52
N TYR A 152 8.51 15.88 9.18
CA TYR A 152 7.88 17.20 9.20
C TYR A 152 6.64 17.28 8.30
N ASN A 153 6.75 16.82 7.04
CA ASN A 153 5.61 16.80 6.12
C ASN A 153 4.48 15.87 6.59
N LEU A 154 4.84 14.73 7.21
CA LEU A 154 3.86 13.84 7.83
C LEU A 154 3.19 14.52 9.02
N ASP A 155 3.93 15.15 9.92
CA ASP A 155 3.39 15.81 11.11
C ASP A 155 2.42 16.94 10.72
N LEU A 156 2.81 17.83 9.78
CA LEU A 156 1.92 18.88 9.27
C LEU A 156 0.60 18.32 8.74
N TRP A 157 0.67 17.17 8.08
CA TRP A 157 -0.50 16.51 7.53
C TRP A 157 -1.31 15.80 8.60
N ASP A 158 -0.68 15.02 9.48
CA ASP A 158 -1.32 14.29 10.57
C ASP A 158 -2.06 15.25 11.52
N TRP A 159 -1.45 16.37 11.89
CA TRP A 159 -2.05 17.40 12.74
C TRP A 159 -3.11 18.26 12.03
N GLY A 160 -3.19 18.17 10.70
CA GLY A 160 -4.21 18.86 9.91
C GLY A 160 -3.89 20.31 9.61
N GLU A 161 -2.66 20.75 9.87
CA GLU A 161 -2.14 22.04 9.42
C GLU A 161 -2.20 22.10 7.87
N ILE A 162 -1.88 20.98 7.21
CA ILE A 162 -2.05 20.81 5.77
C ILE A 162 -2.79 19.49 5.49
N LYS A 163 -4.08 19.54 5.13
CA LYS A 163 -4.92 18.33 4.99
C LYS A 163 -4.68 17.50 3.72
N LEU A 164 -3.93 18.05 2.76
CA LEU A 164 -3.63 17.45 1.47
C LEU A 164 -2.18 17.01 1.42
N MET A 165 -1.93 15.78 0.98
CA MET A 165 -0.58 15.30 0.71
C MET A 165 -0.48 14.70 -0.68
N ALA A 166 0.55 15.11 -1.42
CA ALA A 166 0.98 14.44 -2.64
C ALA A 166 1.93 13.31 -2.28
N CYS A 167 1.69 12.09 -2.74
CA CYS A 167 2.53 10.96 -2.39
C CYS A 167 2.77 10.00 -3.55
N THR A 168 3.72 9.10 -3.36
CA THR A 168 3.92 7.94 -4.24
C THR A 168 3.60 6.65 -3.49
N SER A 169 3.81 5.51 -4.14
CA SER A 169 3.74 4.17 -3.53
C SER A 169 4.44 4.02 -2.18
N ALA A 170 5.47 4.84 -1.90
CA ALA A 170 6.16 4.83 -0.62
C ALA A 170 5.25 5.13 0.59
N PHE A 171 4.07 5.73 0.38
CA PHE A 171 3.11 5.98 1.45
C PHE A 171 2.31 4.73 1.85
N ALA A 172 2.21 3.71 0.99
CA ALA A 172 1.47 2.48 1.30
C ALA A 172 2.10 1.72 2.49
N THR A 173 3.39 1.91 2.70
CA THR A 173 4.13 1.19 3.73
C THR A 173 4.09 1.98 5.05
N GLY A 174 3.42 1.41 6.05
CA GLY A 174 3.76 1.66 7.46
C GLY A 174 3.13 2.88 8.15
N VAL A 175 2.00 3.42 7.67
CA VAL A 175 1.27 4.45 8.44
C VAL A 175 -0.23 4.17 8.47
N ASP A 176 -0.68 3.59 9.59
CA ASP A 176 -2.09 3.63 10.01
C ASP A 176 -2.40 5.05 10.48
N ARG A 177 -3.20 5.77 9.70
CA ARG A 177 -3.68 7.10 10.06
C ARG A 177 -5.20 7.16 9.95
N PRO A 178 -5.90 7.46 11.06
CA PRO A 178 -7.33 7.60 11.01
C PRO A 178 -7.69 8.86 10.20
N ASN A 179 -8.83 8.79 9.51
CA ASN A 179 -9.54 9.90 8.88
C ASN A 179 -9.17 10.31 7.44
N ILE A 180 -8.59 9.41 6.64
CA ILE A 180 -8.45 9.64 5.18
C ILE A 180 -9.83 9.49 4.50
N ARG A 181 -10.35 10.61 3.96
CA ARG A 181 -11.65 10.68 3.27
C ARG A 181 -11.55 10.54 1.77
N PHE A 182 -10.52 11.14 1.18
CA PHE A 182 -10.34 11.17 -0.26
C PHE A 182 -8.95 10.66 -0.64
N ILE A 183 -8.92 9.73 -1.57
CA ILE A 183 -7.68 9.27 -2.21
C ILE A 183 -7.86 9.45 -3.71
N VAL A 184 -6.98 10.22 -4.35
CA VAL A 184 -7.00 10.42 -5.81
C VAL A 184 -5.75 9.77 -6.39
N ASN A 185 -5.95 8.73 -7.19
CA ASN A 185 -4.89 8.07 -7.95
C ASN A 185 -4.75 8.77 -9.30
N TYR A 186 -3.64 9.47 -9.51
CA TYR A 186 -3.34 10.13 -10.78
C TYR A 186 -2.60 9.20 -11.72
N ASN A 187 -3.24 8.78 -12.82
CA ASN A 187 -2.69 7.86 -13.82
C ASN A 187 -2.01 6.63 -13.16
N PRO A 188 -2.75 5.83 -12.37
CA PRO A 188 -2.16 4.73 -11.61
C PRO A 188 -1.47 3.73 -12.54
N THR A 189 -0.16 3.57 -12.36
CA THR A 189 0.65 2.55 -13.04
C THR A 189 0.95 1.34 -12.14
N TYR A 190 0.37 1.31 -10.94
CA TYR A 190 0.64 0.31 -9.92
C TYR A 190 -0.15 -0.98 -10.15
N SER A 191 0.27 -2.05 -9.46
CA SER A 191 -0.50 -3.29 -9.41
C SER A 191 -1.85 -3.06 -8.71
N LEU A 192 -2.83 -3.91 -9.01
CA LEU A 192 -4.13 -3.87 -8.32
C LEU A 192 -3.98 -4.09 -6.81
N THR A 193 -3.02 -4.92 -6.39
CA THR A 193 -2.67 -5.16 -5.00
C THR A 193 -2.32 -3.86 -4.29
N MET A 194 -1.43 -3.07 -4.89
CA MET A 194 -0.98 -1.80 -4.33
C MET A 194 -2.11 -0.78 -4.25
N VAL A 195 -2.89 -0.68 -5.33
CA VAL A 195 -4.07 0.17 -5.37
C VAL A 195 -5.05 -0.18 -4.26
N ALA A 196 -5.29 -1.47 -4.03
CA ALA A 196 -6.22 -1.92 -3.01
C ALA A 196 -5.69 -1.72 -1.59
N GLN A 197 -4.38 -1.88 -1.36
CA GLN A 197 -3.76 -1.51 -0.08
C GLN A 197 -3.96 -0.02 0.19
N MET A 198 -3.64 0.83 -0.79
CA MET A 198 -3.84 2.27 -0.71
C MET A 198 -5.31 2.65 -0.45
N ALA A 199 -6.24 2.02 -1.17
CA ALA A 199 -7.68 2.20 -0.92
C ALA A 199 -8.07 1.77 0.49
N GLY A 200 -7.44 0.72 1.05
CA GLY A 200 -7.67 0.22 2.40
C GLY A 200 -7.36 1.23 3.51
N HIS A 201 -6.44 2.17 3.28
CA HIS A 201 -6.16 3.28 4.21
C HIS A 201 -7.33 4.28 4.29
N ALA A 202 -8.22 4.32 3.30
CA ALA A 202 -9.39 5.18 3.37
C ALA A 202 -10.39 4.66 4.43
N GLY A 203 -10.99 5.57 5.19
CA GLY A 203 -12.13 5.22 6.03
C GLY A 203 -11.77 4.30 7.20
N TRP A 204 -10.56 4.38 7.77
CA TRP A 204 -10.14 3.49 8.86
C TRP A 204 -11.16 3.44 10.03
N ASP A 205 -11.74 4.61 10.32
CA ASP A 205 -12.83 4.86 11.27
C ASP A 205 -14.20 4.28 10.85
N ARG A 206 -14.27 3.54 9.74
CA ARG A 206 -15.51 3.03 9.12
C ARG A 206 -16.47 4.11 8.62
N SER A 207 -16.00 5.36 8.53
CA SER A 207 -16.74 6.46 7.93
C SER A 207 -16.69 6.40 6.40
N GLU A 208 -17.66 7.05 5.76
CA GLU A 208 -17.71 7.17 4.29
C GLU A 208 -16.42 7.82 3.76
N SER A 209 -15.81 7.15 2.78
CA SER A 209 -14.61 7.61 2.10
C SER A 209 -14.68 7.28 0.61
N HIS A 210 -13.95 8.01 -0.22
CA HIS A 210 -13.96 7.83 -1.67
C HIS A 210 -12.55 7.72 -2.24
N VAL A 211 -12.36 6.75 -3.12
CA VAL A 211 -11.14 6.53 -3.88
C VAL A 211 -11.43 6.79 -5.35
N PHE A 212 -10.70 7.72 -5.95
CA PHE A 212 -10.82 8.12 -7.33
C PHE A 212 -9.63 7.58 -8.14
N PHE A 213 -9.92 7.00 -9.29
CA PHE A 213 -8.94 6.57 -10.29
C PHE A 213 -9.05 7.49 -11.48
N THR A 214 -8.04 8.33 -11.68
CA THR A 214 -8.02 9.25 -12.81
C THR A 214 -7.13 8.71 -13.91
N SER A 215 -7.60 8.76 -15.15
CA SER A 215 -6.82 8.36 -16.33
C SER A 215 -6.87 9.45 -17.39
N SER A 216 -5.70 9.94 -17.81
CA SER A 216 -5.53 10.91 -18.89
C SER A 216 -4.96 10.30 -20.17
N CYS A 217 -4.88 8.97 -20.22
CA CYS A 217 -4.51 8.20 -21.40
C CYS A 217 -5.39 6.95 -21.45
N ASN A 218 -5.55 6.33 -22.62
CA ASN A 218 -6.13 4.99 -22.75
C ASN A 218 -5.13 3.93 -22.27
N ALA A 219 -4.56 4.09 -21.08
CA ALA A 219 -3.69 3.07 -20.49
C ALA A 219 -4.57 1.99 -19.87
N HIS A 220 -4.58 0.82 -20.49
CA HIS A 220 -5.06 -0.40 -19.86
C HIS A 220 -4.27 -0.63 -18.57
N ILE A 221 -4.95 -0.72 -17.43
CA ILE A 221 -4.38 -1.32 -16.22
C ILE A 221 -3.85 -2.68 -16.67
N LYS A 222 -2.53 -2.90 -16.57
CA LYS A 222 -1.94 -4.21 -16.89
C LYS A 222 -2.42 -5.20 -15.84
N GLY A 223 -3.60 -5.77 -16.06
CA GLY A 223 -4.03 -7.00 -15.42
C GLY A 223 -3.03 -8.07 -15.81
N GLY A 224 -2.21 -8.51 -14.86
CA GLY A 224 -1.38 -9.70 -14.99
C GLY A 224 -2.25 -10.95 -15.06
N LEU A 225 -2.97 -11.13 -16.16
CA LEU A 225 -3.47 -12.42 -16.61
C LEU A 225 -2.97 -12.57 -18.04
N GLN A 226 -1.97 -13.43 -18.20
CA GLN A 226 -1.63 -13.93 -19.52
C GLN A 226 -2.92 -14.52 -20.14
N PRO A 227 -3.32 -14.11 -21.35
CA PRO A 227 -4.47 -14.69 -22.02
C PRO A 227 -4.08 -16.11 -22.47
N GLY A 228 -4.33 -17.11 -21.62
CA GLY A 228 -3.90 -18.47 -21.91
C GLY A 228 -4.46 -19.61 -21.06
N LEU A 229 -5.11 -19.35 -19.92
CA LEU A 229 -5.74 -20.42 -19.14
C LEU A 229 -7.26 -20.40 -19.32
N ARG A 230 -7.72 -20.99 -20.43
CA ARG A 230 -9.12 -21.44 -20.54
C ARG A 230 -9.31 -22.58 -19.55
N ALA A 231 -10.23 -22.41 -18.61
CA ALA A 231 -10.73 -23.52 -17.81
C ALA A 231 -11.31 -24.59 -18.73
N ARG A 232 -10.79 -25.81 -18.60
CA ARG A 232 -11.53 -27.06 -18.81
C ARG A 232 -11.59 -27.77 -17.47
#